data_AF-A0A964DJ37-F1
#
_entry.id   AF-A0A964DJ37-F1
#
_cell.length_a   1.000
_cell.length_b   1.000
_cell.length_c   1.000
_cell.angle_alpha   90.00
_cell.angle_beta   90.00
_cell.angle_gamma   90.00
#
_symmetry.space_group_name_H-M   'P 1'
#
loop_
_entity.id
_entity.type
_entity.pdbx_description
1 polymer ?
#
loop_
_entity_poly.entity_id
_entity_poly.type
_entity_poly.pdbx_seq_one_letter_code
_entity_poly.pdbx_strand_id
1 'polypeptide(L)' 'MGERIRKIDEQVQVCILDYRPAFRRLDILRPGYEEMVNVWKILSGTGLKTIICQTAKGHIGPEL' A
#
# COMPACT_ATOMS: atom_id res chain seq x y z
N MET A 1 -3.39 -5.08 -10.60
CA MET A 1 -2.11 -5.50 -9.97
C MET A 1 -2.36 -6.47 -8.81
N GLY A 2 -3.17 -6.10 -7.81
CA GLY A 2 -3.48 -6.96 -6.65
C GLY A 2 -3.98 -8.37 -7.00
N GLU A 3 -4.90 -8.51 -7.96
CA GLU A 3 -5.36 -9.83 -8.44
C GLU A 3 -4.25 -10.71 -9.01
N ARG A 4 -3.25 -10.12 -9.67
CA ARG A 4 -2.10 -10.85 -10.21
C ARG A 4 -1.19 -11.35 -9.09
N ILE A 5 -1.03 -10.56 -8.03
CA ILE A 5 -0.24 -10.93 -6.84
C ILE A 5 -0.97 -12.04 -6.08
N ARG A 6 -2.28 -11.93 -5.88
CA ARG A 6 -3.09 -12.96 -5.23
C ARG A 6 -2.99 -14.33 -5.92
N LYS A 7 -2.87 -14.35 -7.26
CA LYS A 7 -2.69 -15.58 -8.02
C LYS A 7 -1.34 -16.26 -7.75
N ILE A 8 -0.35 -15.53 -7.24
CA ILE A 8 0.92 -16.09 -6.78
C ILE A 8 0.68 -16.79 -5.44
N ASP A 9 0.19 -16.02 -4.46
CA ASP A 9 -0.24 -16.49 -3.14
C ASP A 9 -1.12 -15.40 -2.50
N GLU A 10 -2.20 -15.77 -1.82
CA GLU A 10 -3.04 -14.81 -1.09
C GLU A 10 -2.43 -14.38 0.26
N GLN A 11 -1.50 -15.18 0.81
CA GLN A 11 -0.82 -14.94 2.09
C GLN A 11 0.46 -14.10 1.94
N VAL A 12 0.88 -13.79 0.71
CA VAL A 12 2.07 -12.97 0.50
C VAL A 12 1.87 -11.56 1.07
N GLN A 13 2.85 -11.08 1.81
CA GLN A 13 2.83 -9.72 2.32
C GLN A 13 3.03 -8.71 1.17
N VAL A 14 2.07 -7.80 1.01
CA VAL A 14 2.16 -6.68 0.08
C VAL A 14 2.34 -5.39 0.87
N CYS A 15 3.51 -4.76 0.75
CA CYS A 15 3.83 -3.48 1.38
C CYS A 15 3.76 -2.34 0.36
N ILE A 16 2.94 -1.34 0.65
CA ILE A 16 2.78 -0.14 -0.17
C ILE A 16 3.53 1.00 0.50
N LEU A 17 4.40 1.66 -0.26
CA LEU A 17 5.23 2.75 0.21
C LEU A 17 4.58 4.09 -0.15
N ASP A 18 4.44 4.98 0.82
CA ASP A 18 4.09 6.39 0.58
C ASP A 18 5.33 7.15 0.13
N TYR A 19 5.75 6.87 -1.12
CA TYR A 19 7.02 7.33 -1.68
C TYR A 19 7.21 8.83 -1.42
N ARG A 20 8.32 9.17 -0.77
CA ARG A 20 8.67 10.56 -0.45
C ARG A 20 9.55 11.13 -1.56
N PRO A 21 9.38 12.41 -1.92
CA PRO A 21 10.32 13.06 -2.83
C PRO A 21 11.74 12.93 -2.27
N ALA A 22 12.60 12.29 -3.05
CA ALA A 22 13.95 11.92 -2.63
C ALA A 22 14.89 11.82 -3.85
N PHE A 23 16.19 11.99 -3.60
CA PHE A 23 17.24 11.92 -4.60
C PHE A 23 16.96 12.82 -5.82
N ARG A 24 16.79 12.23 -7.01
CA ARG A 24 16.58 12.94 -8.28
C ARG A 24 15.11 13.15 -8.65
N ARG A 25 14.17 12.66 -7.83
CA ARG A 25 12.72 12.75 -8.07
C ARG A 25 12.05 13.55 -6.96
N LEU A 26 12.27 14.86 -7.00
CA LEU A 26 11.72 15.82 -6.05
C LEU A 26 10.32 16.33 -6.48
N ASP A 27 9.92 16.03 -7.71
CA ASP A 27 8.64 16.37 -8.32
C ASP A 27 7.49 15.41 -7.91
N ILE A 28 7.82 14.28 -7.29
CA ILE A 28 6.83 13.31 -6.82
C ILE A 28 6.24 13.78 -5.49
N LEU A 29 4.93 13.99 -5.48
CA LEU A 29 4.19 14.28 -4.26
C LEU A 29 4.06 13.03 -3.41
N ARG A 30 4.32 13.17 -2.10
CA ARG A 30 4.04 12.11 -1.14
C ARG A 30 2.53 11.90 -1.03
N PRO A 31 2.03 10.66 -1.14
CA PRO A 31 0.61 10.37 -0.94
C PRO A 31 0.13 10.78 0.45
N GLY A 32 -1.08 11.32 0.52
CA GLY A 32 -1.79 11.63 1.75
C GLY A 32 -2.30 10.38 2.47
N TYR A 33 -2.66 10.53 3.75
CA TYR A 33 -3.15 9.42 4.57
C TYR A 33 -4.42 8.77 3.98
N GLU A 34 -5.41 9.58 3.56
CA GLU A 34 -6.66 9.07 2.98
C GLU A 34 -6.44 8.35 1.65
N GLU A 35 -5.47 8.81 0.84
CA GLU A 35 -5.10 8.13 -0.40
C GLU A 35 -4.53 6.74 -0.10
N MET A 36 -3.68 6.63 0.92
CA MET A 36 -3.15 5.34 1.37
C MET A 36 -4.20 4.41 1.96
N VAL A 37 -5.20 4.94 2.69
CA VAL A 37 -6.37 4.17 3.15
C VAL A 37 -7.16 3.62 1.96
N ASN A 38 -7.37 4.44 0.93
CA ASN A 38 -8.07 4.01 -0.28
C ASN A 38 -7.28 2.91 -1.01
N VAL A 39 -5.96 3.04 -1.12
CA VAL A 39 -5.10 1.98 -1.70
C VAL A 39 -5.20 0.69 -0.89
N TRP A 40 -5.16 0.77 0.44
CA TRP A 40 -5.33 -0.40 1.32
C TRP A 40 -6.68 -1.08 1.06
N LYS A 41 -7.78 -0.33 1.05
CA LYS A 41 -9.14 -0.86 0.77
C LYS A 41 -9.23 -1.55 -0.59
N ILE A 42 -8.68 -0.93 -1.63
CA ILE A 42 -8.68 -1.50 -2.99
C ILE A 42 -7.93 -2.83 -3.01
N LEU A 43 -6.74 -2.90 -2.39
CA LEU A 43 -5.95 -4.14 -2.36
C LEU A 43 -6.58 -5.21 -1.48
N SER A 44 -7.12 -4.86 -0.32
CA SER A 44 -7.84 -5.79 0.56
C SER A 44 -9.06 -6.38 -0.15
N GLY A 45 -9.76 -5.57 -0.95
CA GLY A 45 -10.88 -6.01 -1.79
C GLY A 45 -10.51 -7.03 -2.87
N THR A 46 -9.22 -7.20 -3.19
CA THR A 46 -8.79 -8.23 -4.16
C THR A 46 -8.71 -9.64 -3.58
N GLY A 47 -8.76 -9.79 -2.25
CA GLY A 47 -8.65 -11.07 -1.54
C GLY A 47 -7.25 -11.39 -0.98
N LEU A 48 -6.29 -10.48 -1.12
CA LEU A 48 -4.99 -10.53 -0.44
C LEU A 48 -5.19 -10.41 1.08
N LYS A 49 -4.43 -11.20 1.86
CA LYS A 49 -4.62 -11.31 3.31
C LYS A 49 -3.70 -10.43 4.13
N THR A 50 -2.51 -10.12 3.62
CA THR A 50 -1.47 -9.42 4.39
C THR A 50 -1.03 -8.16 3.64
N ILE A 51 -1.69 -7.03 3.92
CA ILE A 51 -1.42 -5.76 3.25
C ILE A 51 -1.02 -4.71 4.29
N ILE A 52 0.11 -4.04 4.05
CA ILE A 52 0.61 -2.96 4.89
C ILE A 52 0.81 -1.71 4.05
N CYS A 53 0.22 -0.59 4.43
CA CYS A 53 0.47 0.71 3.80
C CYS A 53 1.28 1.60 4.73
N GLN A 54 2.42 2.11 4.26
CA GLN A 54 3.14 3.18 4.96
C GLN A 54 2.43 4.52 4.76
N THR A 55 2.41 5.35 5.79
CA THR A 55 1.79 6.68 5.75
C THR A 55 2.61 7.67 6.54
N ALA A 56 2.31 8.97 6.37
CA ALA A 56 2.84 10.01 7.24
C ALA A 56 2.51 9.82 8.73
N LYS A 57 1.49 9.03 9.07
CA LYS A 57 1.05 8.76 10.45
C LYS A 57 1.57 7.43 11.02
N GLY A 58 2.37 6.67 10.28
CA GLY A 58 2.80 5.31 10.66
C GLY A 58 2.46 4.30 9.58
N HIS A 59 1.78 3.21 9.94
CA HIS A 59 1.34 2.18 8.98
C HIS A 59 -0.12 1.79 9.19
N ILE A 60 -0.76 1.27 8.14
CA ILE A 60 -2.11 0.68 8.15
C ILE A 60 -1.97 -0.82 7.90
N GLY A 61 -2.72 -1.65 8.64
CA GLY A 61 -2.77 -3.11 8.46
C GLY A 61 -1.67 -3.86 9.22
N PRO A 62 -1.64 -5.21 9.15
CA PRO A 62 -2.51 -6.06 8.32
C PRO A 62 -3.95 -6.16 8.83
N GLU A 63 -4.18 -5.90 10.11
CA GLU A 63 -5.50 -5.73 10.73
C GLU A 63 -5.69 -4.24 11.08
N LEU A 64 -6.92 -3.74 11.02
CA LEU A 64 -7.26 -2.34 11.31
C LEU A 64 -7.75 -2.18 12.75
#